data_AF-A0A6L9LXX1-F1
#
_entry.id   AF-A0A6L9LXX1-F1
#
_cell.length_a   1.000
_cell.length_b   1.000
_cell.length_c   1.000
_cell.angle_alpha   90.00
_cell.angle_beta   90.00
_cell.angle_gamma   90.00
#
_symmetry.space_group_name_H-M   'P 1'
#
loop_
_entity.id
_entity.type
_entity.pdbx_description
1 polymer ?
#
loop_
_entity_poly.entity_id
_entity_poly.type
_entity_poly.pdbx_seq_one_letter_code
_entity_poly.pdbx_strand_id
1 'polypeptide(L)'
;MDIYDLFLYLSVGAGFLMAFNLGANDVANSMASAVGARAITVKQAVFIAGTLNFVGAVFLGSHVTATISKGIINPEVISDPKIIMIGMFAALLAAGLWVLVATLTALPVSSTHSIVGAIMGFGLVAGGPDVVNWLKIGGIVLSWIISPFFAAAIAFFIFSHIRKYILYKRQFVKQALFWAPIWIAITLSVISLSFLYKTPVGKSLGLHWSMSLAIAAGLAFVAWLGGKMLVAKIAIDEEEGAEGVERVFRKMQVGTSCYVALSQGANDVANAIGPVAAIYLIAKEHVLLSRAEVPWPMLILGGCGIALGIALLGHKVMATVGTKITTLTNTRGFAVDFGAASTVLVASNLGLPVSTTHAAVGGVVGVGLARGFQAVDFRVLFRIVAYWVATVPIAALTSIVIFVLLKWLCYS
;
A
#
# COMPACT_ATOMS: atom_id res chain seq x y z
N MET A 1 -26.26 25.13 8.64
CA MET A 1 -24.97 24.42 8.64
C MET A 1 -23.95 25.36 8.03
N ASP A 2 -22.85 25.64 8.72
CA ASP A 2 -21.82 26.51 8.16
C ASP A 2 -21.04 25.78 7.05
N ILE A 3 -20.18 26.50 6.33
CA ILE A 3 -19.39 25.91 5.25
C ILE A 3 -18.38 24.87 5.77
N TYR A 4 -17.90 25.01 7.00
CA TYR A 4 -16.93 24.09 7.59
C TYR A 4 -17.55 22.74 7.89
N ASP A 5 -18.71 22.72 8.55
CA ASP A 5 -19.51 21.52 8.82
C ASP A 5 -19.96 20.86 7.52
N LEU A 6 -20.40 21.65 6.53
CA LEU A 6 -20.82 21.13 5.23
C LEU A 6 -19.69 20.34 4.56
N PHE A 7 -18.53 20.96 4.37
CA PHE A 7 -17.40 20.29 3.71
C PHE A 7 -16.81 19.18 4.56
N LEU A 8 -16.88 19.26 5.89
CA LEU A 8 -16.51 18.15 6.76
C LEU A 8 -17.39 16.92 6.49
N TYR A 9 -18.72 17.04 6.53
CA TYR A 9 -19.61 15.90 6.29
C TYR A 9 -19.49 15.36 4.86
N LEU A 10 -19.38 16.23 3.86
CA LEU A 10 -19.15 15.82 2.48
C LEU A 10 -17.81 15.10 2.33
N SER A 11 -16.75 15.58 2.97
CA SER A 11 -15.43 14.96 2.93
C SER A 11 -15.40 13.57 3.57
N VAL A 12 -16.18 13.36 4.63
CA VAL A 12 -16.32 12.04 5.26
C VAL A 12 -16.91 11.04 4.25
N GLY A 13 -17.96 11.43 3.52
CA GLY A 13 -18.55 10.61 2.46
C GLY A 13 -17.60 10.38 1.28
N ALA A 14 -16.98 11.44 0.76
CA ALA A 14 -16.02 11.34 -0.34
C ALA A 14 -14.77 10.54 0.02
N GLY A 15 -14.30 10.66 1.26
CA GLY A 15 -13.16 9.92 1.81
C GLY A 15 -13.49 8.44 1.96
N PHE A 16 -14.69 8.13 2.43
CA PHE A 16 -15.18 6.75 2.46
C PHE A 16 -15.26 6.16 1.05
N LEU A 17 -15.77 6.92 0.07
CA LEU A 17 -15.82 6.48 -1.33
C LEU A 17 -14.42 6.25 -1.92
N MET A 18 -13.48 7.16 -1.67
CA MET A 18 -12.09 7.00 -2.09
C MET A 18 -11.50 5.73 -1.46
N ALA A 19 -11.65 5.55 -0.14
CA ALA A 19 -11.21 4.36 0.58
C ALA A 19 -11.82 3.07 0.01
N PHE A 20 -13.11 3.10 -0.32
CA PHE A 20 -13.82 2.00 -0.98
C PHE A 20 -13.21 1.68 -2.36
N ASN A 21 -12.94 2.69 -3.18
CA ASN A 21 -12.33 2.52 -4.49
C ASN A 21 -10.91 1.95 -4.39
N LEU A 22 -10.11 2.39 -3.41
CA LEU A 22 -8.79 1.84 -3.10
C LEU A 22 -8.87 0.35 -2.79
N GLY A 23 -9.76 -0.05 -1.87
CA GLY A 23 -9.95 -1.45 -1.52
C GLY A 23 -10.40 -2.31 -2.70
N ALA A 24 -11.26 -1.77 -3.56
CA ALA A 24 -11.72 -2.48 -4.76
C ALA A 24 -10.62 -2.66 -5.81
N ASN A 25 -9.78 -1.65 -6.04
CA ASN A 25 -8.72 -1.69 -7.06
C ASN A 25 -7.49 -2.46 -6.57
N ASP A 26 -6.96 -2.05 -5.43
CA ASP A 26 -5.59 -2.38 -5.04
C ASP A 26 -5.51 -3.76 -4.36
N VAL A 27 -6.62 -4.42 -4.04
CA VAL A 27 -6.61 -5.78 -3.45
C VAL A 27 -5.93 -6.82 -4.35
N ALA A 28 -5.91 -6.57 -5.66
CA ALA A 28 -5.19 -7.41 -6.59
C ALA A 28 -3.67 -7.40 -6.32
N ASN A 29 -3.12 -6.29 -5.80
CA ASN A 29 -1.69 -6.18 -5.50
C ASN A 29 -1.26 -7.11 -4.35
N SER A 30 -2.15 -7.42 -3.42
CA SER A 30 -1.86 -8.32 -2.28
C SER A 30 -2.31 -9.76 -2.50
N MET A 31 -3.44 -9.99 -3.16
CA MET A 31 -4.07 -11.32 -3.17
C MET A 31 -4.12 -12.00 -4.53
N ALA A 32 -3.87 -11.30 -5.65
CA ALA A 32 -3.95 -11.92 -6.97
C ALA A 32 -2.92 -13.04 -7.16
N SER A 33 -1.74 -12.94 -6.53
CA SER A 33 -0.71 -13.97 -6.60
C SER A 33 -1.19 -15.27 -5.92
N ALA A 34 -1.75 -15.19 -4.71
CA ALA A 34 -2.22 -16.36 -3.97
C ALA A 34 -3.50 -16.97 -4.54
N VAL A 35 -4.41 -16.14 -5.07
CA VAL A 35 -5.61 -16.62 -5.78
C VAL A 35 -5.22 -17.26 -7.12
N GLY A 36 -4.32 -16.63 -7.88
CA GLY A 36 -3.86 -17.12 -9.18
C GLY A 36 -3.10 -18.45 -9.08
N ALA A 37 -2.27 -18.61 -8.04
CA ALA A 37 -1.58 -19.86 -7.73
C ALA A 37 -2.48 -20.95 -7.09
N ARG A 38 -3.78 -20.65 -6.92
CA ARG A 38 -4.77 -21.53 -6.27
C ARG A 38 -4.36 -21.92 -4.83
N ALA A 39 -3.67 -21.03 -4.13
CA ALA A 39 -3.33 -21.18 -2.72
C ALA A 39 -4.56 -20.95 -1.82
N ILE A 40 -5.40 -19.98 -2.20
CA ILE A 40 -6.66 -19.62 -1.53
C ILE A 40 -7.76 -19.32 -2.54
N THR A 41 -9.01 -19.44 -2.11
CA THR A 41 -10.18 -19.02 -2.88
C THR A 41 -10.34 -17.50 -2.85
N VAL A 42 -11.06 -16.94 -3.83
CA VAL A 42 -11.41 -15.51 -3.86
C VAL A 42 -12.16 -15.08 -2.58
N LYS A 43 -13.06 -15.92 -2.06
CA LYS A 43 -13.80 -15.64 -0.82
C LYS A 43 -12.87 -15.52 0.39
N GLN A 44 -11.90 -16.43 0.52
CA GLN A 44 -10.89 -16.36 1.58
C GLN A 44 -10.00 -15.12 1.43
N ALA A 45 -9.57 -14.83 0.21
CA ALA A 45 -8.76 -13.64 -0.09
C ALA A 45 -9.47 -12.34 0.31
N VAL A 46 -10.76 -12.21 -0.01
CA VAL A 46 -11.59 -11.06 0.40
C VAL A 46 -11.62 -10.88 1.91
N PHE A 47 -11.88 -11.94 2.67
CA PHE A 47 -11.95 -11.87 4.14
C PHE A 47 -10.60 -11.50 4.78
N ILE A 48 -9.53 -12.16 4.33
CA ILE A 48 -8.16 -11.94 4.83
C ILE A 48 -7.71 -10.51 4.49
N ALA A 49 -7.84 -10.11 3.22
CA ALA A 49 -7.40 -8.79 2.77
C ALA A 49 -8.19 -7.67 3.43
N GLY A 50 -9.52 -7.81 3.57
CA GLY A 50 -10.35 -6.81 4.24
C GLY A 50 -9.92 -6.60 5.69
N THR A 51 -9.70 -7.69 6.43
CA THR A 51 -9.26 -7.63 7.83
C THR A 51 -7.87 -7.01 7.96
N LEU A 52 -6.90 -7.46 7.15
CA LEU A 52 -5.51 -7.02 7.29
C LEU A 52 -5.28 -5.60 6.76
N ASN A 53 -6.00 -5.18 5.71
CA ASN A 53 -5.98 -3.79 5.28
C ASN A 53 -6.58 -2.87 6.35
N PHE A 54 -7.68 -3.28 7.00
CA PHE A 54 -8.24 -2.53 8.12
C PHE A 54 -7.22 -2.39 9.26
N VAL A 55 -6.58 -3.49 9.68
CA VAL A 55 -5.56 -3.47 10.73
C VAL A 55 -4.38 -2.59 10.32
N GLY A 56 -3.86 -2.74 9.09
CA GLY A 56 -2.78 -1.90 8.57
C GLY A 56 -3.13 -0.41 8.57
N ALA A 57 -4.32 -0.07 8.07
CA ALA A 57 -4.82 1.30 8.02
C ALA A 57 -4.91 1.94 9.40
N VAL A 58 -5.53 1.24 10.35
CA VAL A 58 -5.85 1.76 11.69
C VAL A 58 -4.61 1.89 12.58
N PHE A 59 -3.69 0.93 12.51
CA PHE A 59 -2.56 0.90 13.43
C PHE A 59 -1.29 1.50 12.85
N LEU A 60 -1.06 1.37 11.53
CA LEU A 60 0.20 1.76 10.88
C LEU A 60 0.07 2.97 9.95
N GLY A 61 -1.15 3.40 9.62
CA GLY A 61 -1.38 4.39 8.56
C GLY A 61 -1.23 5.87 8.93
N SER A 62 -1.03 6.21 10.20
CA SER A 62 -1.02 7.60 10.66
C SER A 62 0.12 8.44 10.06
N HIS A 63 1.30 7.86 9.82
CA HIS A 63 2.49 8.60 9.34
C HIS A 63 2.34 9.10 7.91
N VAL A 64 1.97 8.20 7.00
CA VAL A 64 1.77 8.56 5.59
C VAL A 64 0.59 9.53 5.48
N THR A 65 -0.45 9.35 6.30
CA THR A 65 -1.60 10.26 6.34
C THR A 65 -1.21 11.67 6.78
N ALA A 66 -0.30 11.80 7.76
CA ALA A 66 0.26 13.08 8.16
C ALA A 66 1.04 13.75 7.00
N THR A 67 1.79 12.98 6.22
CA THR A 67 2.50 13.49 5.04
C THR A 67 1.53 13.96 3.94
N ILE A 68 0.45 13.23 3.64
CA ILE A 68 -0.50 13.65 2.60
C ILE A 68 -1.32 14.87 3.05
N SER A 69 -1.74 14.92 4.32
CA SER A 69 -2.57 16.02 4.84
C SER A 69 -1.86 17.39 4.85
N LYS A 70 -0.52 17.42 5.02
CA LYS A 70 0.23 18.68 5.29
C LYS A 70 1.57 18.80 4.56
N GLY A 71 2.01 17.73 3.90
CA GLY A 71 3.33 17.66 3.28
C GLY A 71 3.40 18.27 1.89
N ILE A 72 2.26 18.44 1.23
CA ILE A 72 2.24 18.74 -0.21
C ILE A 72 2.13 20.24 -0.47
N ILE A 73 1.23 20.92 0.24
CA ILE A 73 1.03 22.36 0.14
C ILE A 73 1.34 23.05 1.48
N ASN A 74 1.89 24.26 1.42
CA ASN A 74 2.11 25.12 2.57
C ASN A 74 0.84 25.96 2.83
N PRO A 75 0.08 25.67 3.92
CA PRO A 75 -1.14 26.39 4.20
C PRO A 75 -0.92 27.86 4.54
N GLU A 76 0.27 28.26 5.00
CA GLU A 76 0.57 29.63 5.43
C GLU A 76 0.54 30.65 4.28
N VAL A 77 0.71 30.18 3.03
CA VAL A 77 0.66 31.01 1.83
C VAL A 77 -0.78 31.35 1.43
N ILE A 78 -1.75 30.51 1.81
CA ILE A 78 -3.17 30.72 1.50
C ILE A 78 -3.85 31.34 2.73
N SER A 79 -4.21 32.62 2.63
CA SER A 79 -4.76 33.38 3.76
C SER A 79 -6.13 32.90 4.24
N ASP A 80 -6.95 32.29 3.36
CA ASP A 80 -8.27 31.78 3.71
C ASP A 80 -8.27 30.24 3.85
N PRO A 81 -8.39 29.70 5.08
CA PRO A 81 -8.47 28.27 5.34
C PRO A 81 -9.60 27.56 4.57
N LYS A 82 -10.70 28.26 4.24
CA LYS A 82 -11.80 27.68 3.46
C LYS A 82 -11.36 27.31 2.04
N ILE A 83 -10.44 28.07 1.45
CA ILE A 83 -9.91 27.76 0.12
C ILE A 83 -9.16 26.43 0.16
N ILE A 84 -8.35 26.21 1.20
CA ILE A 84 -7.62 24.95 1.41
C ILE A 84 -8.60 23.79 1.60
N MET A 85 -9.66 23.99 2.40
CA MET A 85 -10.69 22.99 2.66
C MET A 85 -11.41 22.57 1.36
N ILE A 86 -11.85 23.53 0.55
CA ILE A 86 -12.49 23.28 -0.75
C ILE A 86 -11.51 22.58 -1.70
N GLY A 87 -10.24 22.99 -1.70
CA GLY A 87 -9.18 22.39 -2.50
C GLY A 87 -8.91 20.92 -2.14
N MET A 88 -8.78 20.61 -0.85
CA MET A 88 -8.61 19.24 -0.37
C MET A 88 -9.81 18.35 -0.74
N PHE A 89 -11.02 18.90 -0.65
CA PHE A 89 -12.23 18.19 -1.06
C PHE A 89 -12.27 17.95 -2.58
N ALA A 90 -11.90 18.95 -3.38
CA ALA A 90 -11.78 18.82 -4.83
C ALA A 90 -10.74 17.77 -5.21
N ALA A 91 -9.59 17.72 -4.52
CA ALA A 91 -8.56 16.72 -4.75
C ALA A 91 -9.04 15.30 -4.44
N LEU A 92 -9.78 15.15 -3.34
CA LEU A 92 -10.37 13.87 -2.94
C LEU A 92 -11.39 13.36 -3.97
N LEU A 93 -12.25 14.24 -4.48
CA LEU A 93 -13.19 13.90 -5.56
C LEU A 93 -12.46 13.55 -6.86
N ALA A 94 -11.49 14.36 -7.28
CA ALA A 94 -10.73 14.13 -8.51
C ALA A 94 -9.99 12.78 -8.47
N ALA A 95 -9.25 12.51 -7.39
CA ALA A 95 -8.57 11.25 -7.21
C ALA A 95 -9.55 10.08 -7.10
N GLY A 96 -10.64 10.24 -6.34
CA GLY A 96 -11.68 9.23 -6.19
C GLY A 96 -12.35 8.83 -7.50
N LEU A 97 -12.68 9.80 -8.35
CA LEU A 97 -13.24 9.57 -9.68
C LEU A 97 -12.24 8.87 -10.61
N TRP A 98 -10.97 9.32 -10.61
CA TRP A 98 -9.96 8.69 -11.45
C TRP A 98 -9.70 7.24 -11.05
N VAL A 99 -9.56 6.96 -9.75
CA VAL A 99 -9.39 5.58 -9.25
C VAL A 99 -10.63 4.75 -9.56
N LEU A 100 -11.85 5.30 -9.44
CA LEU A 100 -13.08 4.59 -9.82
C LEU A 100 -13.07 4.19 -11.30
N VAL A 101 -12.74 5.13 -12.20
CA VAL A 101 -12.65 4.85 -13.65
C VAL A 101 -11.60 3.77 -13.91
N ALA A 102 -10.45 3.85 -13.26
CA ALA A 102 -9.40 2.82 -13.38
C ALA A 102 -9.87 1.45 -12.88
N THR A 103 -10.62 1.40 -11.78
CA THR A 103 -11.21 0.15 -11.25
C THR A 103 -12.21 -0.45 -12.25
N LEU A 104 -13.09 0.38 -12.82
CA LEU A 104 -14.11 -0.06 -13.78
C LEU A 104 -13.49 -0.52 -15.11
N THR A 105 -12.36 0.06 -15.50
CA THR A 105 -11.63 -0.29 -16.73
C THR A 105 -10.51 -1.33 -16.50
N ALA A 106 -10.33 -1.81 -15.26
CA ALA A 106 -9.28 -2.72 -14.85
C ALA A 106 -7.85 -2.25 -15.21
N LEU A 107 -7.61 -0.93 -15.16
CA LEU A 107 -6.30 -0.32 -15.37
C LEU A 107 -5.52 -0.27 -14.04
N PRO A 108 -4.27 -0.79 -14.00
CA PRO A 108 -3.42 -0.72 -12.82
C PRO A 108 -2.82 0.69 -12.69
N VAL A 109 -3.58 1.62 -12.13
CA VAL A 109 -3.12 2.99 -11.84
C VAL A 109 -2.57 3.09 -10.41
N SER A 110 -1.96 4.23 -10.10
CA SER A 110 -1.49 4.52 -8.75
C SER A 110 -2.40 5.55 -8.11
N SER A 111 -3.13 5.13 -7.09
CA SER A 111 -3.98 6.01 -6.30
C SER A 111 -3.19 7.09 -5.57
N THR A 112 -1.96 6.78 -5.14
CA THR A 112 -1.04 7.73 -4.52
C THR A 112 -0.62 8.86 -5.48
N HIS A 113 -0.34 8.54 -6.75
CA HIS A 113 -0.07 9.58 -7.77
C HIS A 113 -1.29 10.45 -8.01
N SER A 114 -2.47 9.83 -7.98
CA SER A 114 -3.73 10.51 -8.22
C SER A 114 -3.97 11.58 -7.16
N ILE A 115 -3.89 11.22 -5.87
CA ILE A 115 -4.14 12.19 -4.80
C ILE A 115 -3.05 13.25 -4.67
N VAL A 116 -1.77 12.87 -4.79
CA VAL A 116 -0.67 13.84 -4.72
C VAL A 116 -0.73 14.82 -5.89
N GLY A 117 -0.99 14.32 -7.10
CA GLY A 117 -1.20 15.15 -8.28
C GLY A 117 -2.41 16.08 -8.14
N ALA A 118 -3.52 15.57 -7.61
CA ALA A 118 -4.72 16.37 -7.37
C ALA A 118 -4.48 17.50 -6.35
N ILE A 119 -3.82 17.20 -5.23
CA ILE A 119 -3.47 18.21 -4.21
C ILE A 119 -2.53 19.28 -4.78
N MET A 120 -1.51 18.86 -5.54
CA MET A 120 -0.63 19.79 -6.24
C MET A 120 -1.40 20.66 -7.24
N GLY A 121 -2.32 20.06 -8.01
CA GLY A 121 -3.13 20.74 -9.02
C GLY A 121 -3.94 21.90 -8.44
N PHE A 122 -4.77 21.66 -7.43
CA PHE A 122 -5.52 22.76 -6.81
C PHE A 122 -4.59 23.76 -6.12
N GLY A 123 -3.52 23.28 -5.49
CA GLY A 123 -2.54 24.13 -4.81
C GLY A 123 -2.01 25.21 -5.74
N LEU A 124 -1.50 24.80 -6.92
CA LEU A 124 -0.97 25.71 -7.93
C LEU A 124 -1.96 26.81 -8.35
N VAL A 125 -3.25 26.51 -8.42
CA VAL A 125 -4.29 27.48 -8.79
C VAL A 125 -4.72 28.35 -7.60
N ALA A 126 -4.71 27.80 -6.39
CA ALA A 126 -5.14 28.49 -5.18
C ALA A 126 -4.10 29.49 -4.67
N GLY A 127 -2.80 29.16 -4.74
CA GLY A 127 -1.72 29.94 -4.13
C GLY A 127 -0.47 30.12 -4.99
N GLY A 128 -0.49 29.71 -6.27
CA GLY A 128 0.66 29.79 -7.17
C GLY A 128 1.73 28.72 -6.91
N PRO A 129 2.89 28.78 -7.59
CA PRO A 129 3.97 27.79 -7.43
C PRO A 129 4.58 27.72 -6.02
N ASP A 130 4.58 28.82 -5.28
CA ASP A 130 5.24 28.94 -3.97
C ASP A 130 4.49 28.22 -2.85
N VAL A 131 3.20 27.91 -3.05
CA VAL A 131 2.41 27.12 -2.11
C VAL A 131 2.83 25.65 -2.11
N VAL A 132 3.43 25.15 -3.19
CA VAL A 132 3.82 23.73 -3.30
C VAL A 132 5.15 23.52 -2.60
N ASN A 133 5.21 22.55 -1.68
CA ASN A 133 6.48 22.19 -1.06
C ASN A 133 7.32 21.32 -2.01
N TRP A 134 8.07 21.97 -2.90
CA TRP A 134 8.89 21.30 -3.92
C TRP A 134 9.92 20.33 -3.36
N LEU A 135 10.48 20.60 -2.17
CA LEU A 135 11.42 19.69 -1.52
C LEU A 135 10.73 18.39 -1.10
N LYS A 136 9.56 18.49 -0.46
CA LYS A 136 8.77 17.31 -0.06
C LYS A 136 8.23 16.57 -1.28
N ILE A 137 7.74 17.27 -2.30
CA ILE A 137 7.34 16.67 -3.59
C ILE A 137 8.52 15.93 -4.23
N GLY A 138 9.71 16.51 -4.24
CA GLY A 138 10.93 15.86 -4.73
C GLY A 138 11.22 14.55 -4.00
N GLY A 139 11.11 14.53 -2.66
CA GLY A 139 11.23 13.31 -1.87
C GLY A 139 10.16 12.26 -2.19
N ILE A 140 8.91 12.70 -2.39
CA ILE A 140 7.79 11.83 -2.78
C ILE A 140 8.05 11.23 -4.17
N VAL A 141 8.38 12.03 -5.17
CA VAL A 141 8.68 11.58 -6.54
C VAL A 141 9.88 10.63 -6.55
N LEU A 142 10.92 10.93 -5.78
CA LEU A 142 12.08 10.05 -5.63
C LEU A 142 11.66 8.68 -5.05
N SER A 143 10.76 8.67 -4.08
CA SER A 143 10.22 7.42 -3.51
C SER A 143 9.45 6.58 -4.56
N TRP A 144 8.74 7.22 -5.48
CA TRP A 144 8.00 6.55 -6.57
C TRP A 144 8.92 5.90 -7.59
N ILE A 145 10.09 6.49 -7.81
CA ILE A 145 11.15 5.94 -8.66
C ILE A 145 11.88 4.81 -7.92
N ILE A 146 12.32 5.03 -6.68
CA ILE A 146 13.16 4.06 -5.94
C ILE A 146 12.38 2.80 -5.55
N SER A 147 11.11 2.94 -5.13
CA SER A 147 10.32 1.81 -4.61
C SER A 147 10.22 0.59 -5.55
N PRO A 148 9.91 0.70 -6.86
CA PRO A 148 9.90 -0.48 -7.74
C PRO A 148 11.28 -1.15 -7.86
N PHE A 149 12.37 -0.38 -7.89
CA PHE A 149 13.73 -0.96 -7.94
C PHE A 149 14.10 -1.64 -6.62
N PHE A 150 13.71 -1.04 -5.49
CA PHE A 150 13.94 -1.63 -4.18
C PHE A 150 13.16 -2.95 -4.01
N ALA A 151 11.89 -2.98 -4.42
CA ALA A 151 11.08 -4.19 -4.45
C ALA A 151 11.67 -5.25 -5.40
N ALA A 152 12.13 -4.83 -6.59
CA ALA A 152 12.80 -5.72 -7.54
C ALA A 152 14.09 -6.32 -6.96
N ALA A 153 14.91 -5.52 -6.28
CA ALA A 153 16.14 -5.97 -5.66
C ALA A 153 15.85 -7.01 -4.56
N ILE A 154 14.92 -6.71 -3.65
CA ILE A 154 14.53 -7.66 -2.60
C ILE A 154 13.98 -8.95 -3.23
N ALA A 155 13.03 -8.86 -4.17
CA ALA A 155 12.45 -10.03 -4.80
C ALA A 155 13.48 -10.86 -5.58
N PHE A 156 14.43 -10.21 -6.26
CA PHE A 156 15.56 -10.86 -6.92
C PHE A 156 16.43 -11.63 -5.92
N PHE A 157 16.79 -11.03 -4.79
CA PHE A 157 17.60 -11.68 -3.77
C PHE A 157 16.86 -12.86 -3.12
N ILE A 158 15.59 -12.68 -2.76
CA ILE A 158 14.77 -13.74 -2.16
C ILE A 158 14.63 -14.91 -3.13
N PHE A 159 14.29 -14.64 -4.41
CA PHE A 159 14.12 -15.72 -5.38
C PHE A 159 15.45 -16.39 -5.76
N SER A 160 16.54 -15.63 -5.84
CA SER A 160 17.89 -16.19 -6.04
C SER A 160 18.32 -17.06 -4.86
N HIS A 161 17.98 -16.66 -3.63
CA HIS A 161 18.18 -17.46 -2.45
C HIS A 161 17.38 -18.77 -2.52
N ILE A 162 16.08 -18.71 -2.82
CA ILE A 162 15.22 -19.90 -2.97
C ILE A 162 15.82 -20.84 -4.02
N ARG A 163 16.27 -20.33 -5.18
CA ARG A 163 16.92 -21.16 -6.19
C ARG A 163 18.19 -21.84 -5.67
N LYS A 164 19.11 -21.08 -5.08
CA LYS A 164 20.43 -21.58 -4.68
C LYS A 164 20.36 -22.54 -3.48
N TYR A 165 19.52 -22.24 -2.49
CA TYR A 165 19.50 -22.95 -1.22
C TYR A 165 18.37 -23.98 -1.11
N ILE A 166 17.34 -23.91 -1.96
CA ILE A 166 16.23 -24.86 -1.97
C ILE A 166 16.22 -25.64 -3.28
N LEU A 167 15.95 -24.98 -4.41
CA LEU A 167 15.65 -25.67 -5.68
C LEU A 167 16.86 -26.39 -6.31
N TYR A 168 18.10 -25.93 -6.08
CA TYR A 168 19.32 -26.55 -6.59
C TYR A 168 19.96 -27.57 -5.66
N LYS A 169 19.32 -27.87 -4.52
CA LYS A 169 19.80 -28.89 -3.60
C LYS A 169 19.18 -30.24 -3.93
N ARG A 170 19.95 -31.32 -3.71
CA ARG A 170 19.49 -32.71 -3.92
C ARG A 170 18.24 -33.04 -3.10
N GLN A 171 18.14 -32.50 -1.88
CA GLN A 171 16.99 -32.67 -0.98
C GLN A 171 16.17 -31.37 -0.90
N PHE A 172 15.64 -30.90 -2.03
CA PHE A 172 14.94 -29.61 -2.12
C PHE A 172 13.73 -29.49 -1.18
N VAL A 173 12.98 -30.57 -0.91
CA VAL A 173 11.84 -30.54 0.03
C VAL A 173 12.31 -30.29 1.46
N LYS A 174 13.32 -31.04 1.93
CA LYS A 174 13.89 -30.86 3.29
C LYS A 174 14.42 -29.45 3.49
N GLN A 175 15.05 -28.88 2.46
CA GLN A 175 15.50 -27.49 2.49
C GLN A 175 14.33 -26.50 2.54
N ALA A 176 13.25 -26.72 1.79
CA ALA A 176 12.06 -25.88 1.87
C ALA A 176 11.45 -25.88 3.28
N LEU A 177 11.35 -27.06 3.91
CA LEU A 177 10.86 -27.21 5.28
C LEU A 177 11.78 -26.53 6.31
N PHE A 178 13.09 -26.54 6.08
CA PHE A 178 14.06 -25.87 6.95
C PHE A 178 13.97 -24.33 6.85
N TRP A 179 13.91 -23.79 5.63
CA TRP A 179 13.88 -22.34 5.39
C TRP A 179 12.53 -21.70 5.67
N ALA A 180 11.42 -22.44 5.54
CA ALA A 180 10.07 -21.89 5.72
C ALA A 180 9.84 -21.19 7.08
N PRO A 181 10.16 -21.79 8.25
CA PRO A 181 10.02 -21.13 9.54
C PRO A 181 10.90 -19.88 9.70
N ILE A 182 12.08 -19.88 9.07
CA ILE A 182 13.01 -18.74 9.11
C ILE A 182 12.41 -17.55 8.37
N TRP A 183 11.84 -17.77 7.19
CA TRP A 183 11.17 -16.72 6.42
C TRP A 183 9.94 -16.14 7.14
N ILE A 184 9.16 -16.98 7.81
CA ILE A 184 8.05 -16.54 8.66
C ILE A 184 8.57 -15.64 9.80
N ALA A 185 9.63 -16.06 10.47
CA ALA A 185 10.24 -15.30 11.57
C ALA A 185 10.78 -13.94 11.12
N ILE A 186 11.47 -13.88 9.98
CA ILE A 186 11.95 -12.62 9.38
C ILE A 186 10.77 -11.68 9.09
N THR A 187 9.72 -12.20 8.46
CA THR A 187 8.52 -11.41 8.12
C THR A 187 7.89 -10.80 9.37
N LEU A 188 7.67 -11.60 10.41
CA LEU A 188 7.07 -11.14 11.65
C LEU A 188 7.98 -10.17 12.40
N SER A 189 9.31 -10.38 12.37
CA SER A 189 10.27 -9.43 12.94
C SER A 189 10.14 -8.04 12.32
N VAL A 190 10.08 -7.97 10.98
CA VAL A 190 9.95 -6.70 10.25
C VAL A 190 8.64 -5.98 10.60
N ILE A 191 7.53 -6.72 10.67
CA ILE A 191 6.22 -6.17 11.08
C ILE A 191 6.27 -5.68 12.54
N SER A 192 6.84 -6.47 13.46
CA SER A 192 6.95 -6.09 14.86
C SER A 192 7.80 -4.83 15.06
N LEU A 193 8.93 -4.71 14.36
CA LEU A 193 9.78 -3.52 14.42
C LEU A 193 9.04 -2.28 13.90
N SER A 194 8.34 -2.40 12.78
CA SER A 194 7.49 -1.33 12.25
C SER A 194 6.44 -0.90 13.28
N PHE A 195 5.76 -1.86 13.92
CA PHE A 195 4.76 -1.56 14.93
C PHE A 195 5.35 -0.81 16.14
N LEU A 196 6.46 -1.32 16.69
CA LEU A 196 7.07 -0.78 17.92
C LEU A 196 7.66 0.63 17.74
N TYR A 197 8.33 0.91 16.62
CA TYR A 197 8.99 2.21 16.43
C TYR A 197 8.07 3.30 15.88
N LYS A 198 7.05 2.91 15.12
CA LYS A 198 6.32 3.82 14.25
C LYS A 198 4.82 3.81 14.47
N THR A 199 4.24 3.09 15.43
CA THR A 199 2.83 3.32 15.76
C THR A 199 2.69 4.30 16.92
N PRO A 200 1.58 5.05 17.02
CA PRO A 200 1.30 5.85 18.22
C PRO A 200 1.37 5.00 19.50
N VAL A 201 0.86 3.77 19.44
CA VAL A 201 0.93 2.78 20.52
C VAL A 201 2.39 2.42 20.83
N GLY A 202 3.19 2.09 19.81
CA GLY A 202 4.62 1.79 19.98
C GLY A 202 5.40 2.94 20.60
N LYS A 203 5.14 4.18 20.17
CA LYS A 203 5.74 5.38 20.76
C LYS A 203 5.31 5.62 22.20
N SER A 204 4.04 5.36 22.55
CA SER A 204 3.56 5.50 23.93
C SER A 204 4.22 4.53 24.91
N LEU A 205 4.78 3.42 24.43
CA LEU A 205 5.53 2.49 25.27
C LEU A 205 6.91 3.03 25.67
N GLY A 206 7.41 4.10 25.02
CA GLY A 206 8.66 4.77 25.39
C GLY A 206 9.90 3.86 25.36
N LEU A 207 9.86 2.77 24.59
CA LEU A 207 10.89 1.74 24.62
C LEU A 207 12.20 2.22 24.00
N HIS A 208 13.31 1.96 24.70
CA HIS A 208 14.64 2.16 24.14
C HIS A 208 14.89 1.22 22.95
N TRP A 209 15.73 1.64 21.99
CA TRP A 209 15.91 0.94 20.73
C TRP A 209 16.37 -0.53 20.90
N SER A 210 17.21 -0.78 21.90
CA SER A 210 17.69 -2.12 22.25
C SER A 210 16.57 -3.05 22.75
N MET A 211 15.62 -2.51 23.52
CA MET A 211 14.48 -3.27 24.03
C MET A 211 13.48 -3.60 22.92
N SER A 212 13.23 -2.66 22.00
CA SER A 212 12.41 -2.91 20.82
C SER A 212 13.01 -4.00 19.92
N LEU A 213 14.33 -4.02 19.75
CA LEU A 213 15.02 -5.12 19.04
C LEU A 213 14.90 -6.44 19.79
N ALA A 214 15.06 -6.45 21.12
CA ALA A 214 14.93 -7.66 21.93
C ALA A 214 13.51 -8.25 21.86
N ILE A 215 12.47 -7.41 21.94
CA ILE A 215 11.07 -7.84 21.78
C ILE A 215 10.83 -8.39 20.38
N ALA A 216 11.29 -7.70 19.33
CA ALA A 216 11.16 -8.18 17.96
C ALA A 216 11.90 -9.50 17.73
N ALA A 217 13.08 -9.69 18.33
CA ALA A 217 13.83 -10.94 18.29
C ALA A 217 13.11 -12.07 19.04
N GLY A 218 12.54 -11.78 20.22
CA GLY A 218 11.72 -12.73 20.98
C GLY A 218 10.48 -13.18 20.21
N LEU A 219 9.75 -12.23 19.61
CA LEU A 219 8.59 -12.53 18.75
C LEU A 219 9.01 -13.34 17.51
N ALA A 220 10.13 -13.00 16.87
CA ALA A 220 10.67 -13.76 15.75
C ALA A 220 11.05 -15.20 16.16
N PHE A 221 11.61 -15.40 17.35
CA PHE A 221 11.93 -16.73 17.87
C PHE A 221 10.68 -17.55 18.15
N VAL A 222 9.65 -16.96 18.76
CA VAL A 222 8.35 -17.63 18.97
C VAL A 222 7.68 -17.97 17.64
N ALA A 223 7.72 -17.05 16.67
CA ALA A 223 7.25 -17.28 15.32
C ALA A 223 8.00 -18.40 14.61
N TRP A 224 9.32 -18.46 14.78
CA TRP A 224 10.15 -19.53 14.24
C TRP A 224 9.78 -20.90 14.84
N LEU A 225 9.61 -20.98 16.16
CA LEU A 225 9.18 -22.20 16.84
C LEU A 225 7.80 -22.65 16.37
N GLY A 226 6.83 -21.74 16.34
CA GLY A 226 5.48 -22.02 15.85
C GLY A 226 5.48 -22.44 14.37
N GLY A 227 6.27 -21.76 13.53
CA GLY A 227 6.47 -22.09 12.13
C GLY A 227 7.06 -23.50 11.97
N LYS A 228 8.06 -23.86 12.77
CA LYS A 228 8.64 -25.21 12.78
C LYS A 228 7.61 -26.27 13.14
N MET A 229 6.74 -26.02 14.13
CA MET A 229 5.66 -26.93 14.50
C MET A 229 4.60 -27.07 13.38
N LEU A 230 4.25 -25.98 12.70
CA LEU A 230 3.31 -26.00 11.58
C LEU A 230 3.86 -26.76 10.37
N VAL A 231 5.14 -26.56 10.08
CA VAL A 231 5.83 -27.20 8.96
C VAL A 231 6.06 -28.69 9.24
N ALA A 232 6.33 -29.08 10.49
CA ALA A 232 6.47 -30.49 10.89
C ALA A 232 5.18 -31.32 10.72
N LYS A 233 4.01 -30.67 10.72
CA LYS A 233 2.70 -31.33 10.47
C LYS A 233 2.42 -31.53 8.98
N ILE A 234 3.25 -31.00 8.08
CA ILE A 234 3.06 -31.19 6.65
C ILE A 234 3.65 -32.56 6.29
N ALA A 235 2.78 -33.56 6.13
CA ALA A 235 3.16 -34.82 5.50
C ALA A 235 3.53 -34.54 4.04
N ILE A 236 4.80 -34.71 3.70
CA ILE A 236 5.30 -34.59 2.33
C ILE A 236 6.07 -35.86 2.02
N ASP A 237 5.66 -36.53 0.95
CA ASP A 237 6.41 -37.67 0.45
C ASP A 237 7.74 -37.19 -0.14
N GLU A 238 8.86 -37.84 0.19
CA GLU A 238 10.18 -37.40 -0.30
C GLU A 238 10.29 -37.51 -1.83
N GLU A 239 9.39 -38.28 -2.46
CA GLU A 239 9.28 -38.46 -3.92
C GLU A 239 8.62 -37.28 -4.66
N GLU A 240 7.96 -36.35 -3.98
CA GLU A 240 7.14 -35.28 -4.61
C GLU A 240 7.93 -34.21 -5.39
N GLY A 241 9.25 -34.32 -5.52
CA GLY A 241 9.97 -33.48 -6.47
C GLY A 241 9.80 -31.96 -6.22
N ALA A 242 9.82 -31.18 -7.31
CA ALA A 242 9.56 -29.75 -7.26
C ALA A 242 8.14 -29.40 -6.77
N GLU A 243 7.18 -30.31 -6.90
CA GLU A 243 5.79 -30.11 -6.46
C GLU A 243 5.69 -30.05 -4.93
N GLY A 244 6.48 -30.86 -4.22
CA GLY A 244 6.56 -30.82 -2.76
C GLY A 244 7.04 -29.46 -2.24
N VAL A 245 8.00 -28.83 -2.92
CA VAL A 245 8.46 -27.46 -2.60
C VAL A 245 7.33 -26.45 -2.82
N GLU A 246 6.67 -26.53 -3.97
CA GLU A 246 5.55 -25.64 -4.29
C GLU A 246 4.39 -25.80 -3.30
N ARG A 247 4.14 -26.98 -2.75
CA ARG A 247 3.14 -27.21 -1.69
C ARG A 247 3.49 -26.50 -0.38
N VAL A 248 4.77 -26.49 0.01
CA VAL A 248 5.25 -25.72 1.18
C VAL A 248 5.07 -24.22 0.91
N PHE A 249 5.56 -23.76 -0.24
CA PHE A 249 5.47 -22.35 -0.61
C PHE A 249 4.05 -21.87 -0.83
N ARG A 250 3.11 -22.74 -1.22
CA ARG A 250 1.67 -22.41 -1.29
C ARG A 250 1.16 -21.89 0.05
N LYS A 251 1.54 -22.52 1.17
CA LYS A 251 1.15 -22.07 2.51
C LYS A 251 1.90 -20.80 2.92
N MET A 252 3.20 -20.73 2.64
CA MET A 252 3.99 -19.53 2.94
C MET A 252 3.52 -18.30 2.18
N GLN A 253 3.11 -18.49 0.92
CA GLN A 253 2.64 -17.41 0.06
C GLN A 253 1.38 -16.77 0.64
N VAL A 254 0.45 -17.54 1.21
CA VAL A 254 -0.70 -16.95 1.92
C VAL A 254 -0.22 -16.02 3.03
N GLY A 255 0.83 -16.41 3.78
CA GLY A 255 1.46 -15.56 4.79
C GLY A 255 2.08 -14.28 4.22
N THR A 256 2.74 -14.34 3.06
CA THR A 256 3.28 -13.12 2.42
C THR A 256 2.18 -12.26 1.80
N SER A 257 1.11 -12.82 1.26
CA SER A 257 -0.04 -12.06 0.79
C SER A 257 -0.74 -11.33 1.95
N CYS A 258 -0.81 -11.95 3.14
CA CYS A 258 -1.20 -11.27 4.37
C CYS A 258 -0.28 -10.09 4.70
N TYR A 259 1.03 -10.28 4.55
CA TYR A 259 2.00 -9.22 4.78
C TYR A 259 1.83 -8.05 3.80
N VAL A 260 1.61 -8.33 2.51
CA VAL A 260 1.29 -7.29 1.51
C VAL A 260 0.02 -6.55 1.92
N ALA A 261 -1.08 -7.25 2.23
CA ALA A 261 -2.35 -6.62 2.61
C ALA A 261 -2.23 -5.70 3.84
N LEU A 262 -1.45 -6.09 4.84
CA LEU A 262 -1.16 -5.24 6.01
C LEU A 262 -0.39 -3.98 5.62
N SER A 263 0.71 -4.14 4.87
CA SER A 263 1.54 -3.02 4.42
C SER A 263 0.78 -2.06 3.48
N GLN A 264 -0.10 -2.62 2.66
CA GLN A 264 -0.98 -1.90 1.75
C GLN A 264 -1.97 -1.03 2.52
N GLY A 265 -2.68 -1.58 3.49
CA GLY A 265 -3.59 -0.79 4.33
C GLY A 265 -2.89 0.36 5.05
N ALA A 266 -1.66 0.12 5.53
CA ALA A 266 -0.83 1.14 6.18
C ALA A 266 -0.46 2.31 5.24
N ASN A 267 -0.22 2.04 3.95
CA ASN A 267 0.14 3.08 2.99
C ASN A 267 -1.11 3.77 2.41
N ASP A 268 -2.09 2.97 1.97
CA ASP A 268 -3.15 3.45 1.07
C ASP A 268 -4.25 4.22 1.81
N VAL A 269 -4.46 3.98 3.12
CA VAL A 269 -5.43 4.75 3.92
C VAL A 269 -5.14 6.26 3.86
N ALA A 270 -3.87 6.64 3.74
CA ALA A 270 -3.44 8.01 3.65
C ALA A 270 -4.01 8.74 2.42
N ASN A 271 -4.23 8.01 1.33
CA ASN A 271 -4.73 8.59 0.09
C ASN A 271 -6.19 9.07 0.22
N ALA A 272 -6.97 8.41 1.08
CA ALA A 272 -8.33 8.81 1.40
C ALA A 272 -8.39 9.75 2.60
N ILE A 273 -7.68 9.40 3.67
CA ILE A 273 -7.82 10.09 4.97
C ILE A 273 -6.93 11.32 5.09
N GLY A 274 -5.86 11.44 4.29
CA GLY A 274 -5.00 12.64 4.30
C GLY A 274 -5.80 13.93 4.03
N PRO A 275 -6.55 14.00 2.92
CA PRO A 275 -7.43 15.15 2.63
C PRO A 275 -8.52 15.36 3.68
N VAL A 276 -9.18 14.28 4.14
CA VAL A 276 -10.24 14.34 5.17
C VAL A 276 -9.70 14.87 6.49
N ALA A 277 -8.51 14.44 6.89
CA ALA A 277 -7.84 14.92 8.09
C ALA A 277 -7.49 16.41 7.97
N ALA A 278 -7.00 16.86 6.81
CA ALA A 278 -6.75 18.28 6.57
C ALA A 278 -8.04 19.12 6.70
N ILE A 279 -9.14 18.65 6.09
CA ILE A 279 -10.46 19.30 6.17
C ILE A 279 -10.97 19.36 7.61
N TYR A 280 -10.88 18.27 8.36
CA TYR A 280 -11.30 18.24 9.76
C TYR A 280 -10.50 19.18 10.65
N LEU A 281 -9.19 19.23 10.46
CA LEU A 281 -8.34 20.14 11.23
C LEU A 281 -8.72 21.59 10.96
N ILE A 282 -8.98 21.94 9.70
CA ILE A 282 -9.47 23.28 9.33
C ILE A 282 -10.88 23.53 9.91
N ALA A 283 -11.77 22.55 9.88
CA ALA A 283 -13.13 22.71 10.41
C ALA A 283 -13.15 22.88 11.94
N LYS A 284 -12.20 22.28 12.66
CA LYS A 284 -12.12 22.36 14.14
C LYS A 284 -11.32 23.54 14.66
N GLU A 285 -10.14 23.78 14.09
CA GLU A 285 -9.18 24.76 14.59
C GLU A 285 -9.21 26.07 13.80
N HIS A 286 -9.99 26.13 12.71
CA HIS A 286 -9.98 27.22 11.72
C HIS A 286 -8.59 27.53 11.12
N VAL A 287 -7.59 26.69 11.39
CA VAL A 287 -6.20 26.80 10.90
C VAL A 287 -5.64 25.40 10.67
N LEU A 288 -4.87 25.21 9.60
CA LEU A 288 -4.15 23.95 9.39
C LEU A 288 -2.83 23.96 10.17
N LEU A 289 -2.88 23.56 11.45
CA LEU A 289 -1.69 23.50 12.30
C LEU A 289 -0.64 22.49 11.79
N SER A 290 0.63 22.90 11.79
CA SER A 290 1.77 22.11 11.32
C SER A 290 2.02 20.82 12.11
N ARG A 291 1.45 20.67 13.33
CA ARG A 291 1.66 19.52 14.23
C ARG A 291 0.42 18.75 14.70
N ALA A 292 -0.75 18.95 14.11
CA ALA A 292 -1.92 18.16 14.54
C ALA A 292 -1.83 16.68 14.09
N GLU A 293 -2.03 15.76 15.02
CA GLU A 293 -2.08 14.32 14.77
C GLU A 293 -3.35 13.94 14.03
N VAL A 294 -3.28 12.87 13.22
CA VAL A 294 -4.46 12.36 12.50
C VAL A 294 -5.38 11.65 13.50
N PRO A 295 -6.65 12.07 13.64
CA PRO A 295 -7.57 11.42 14.58
C PRO A 295 -7.81 9.95 14.22
N TRP A 296 -7.70 9.08 15.23
CA TRP A 296 -7.89 7.64 15.07
C TRP A 296 -9.24 7.24 14.45
N PRO A 297 -10.39 7.90 14.74
CA PRO A 297 -11.66 7.59 14.09
C PRO A 297 -11.65 7.73 12.56
N MET A 298 -10.81 8.60 12.00
CA MET A 298 -10.72 8.73 10.55
C MET A 298 -9.95 7.57 9.92
N LEU A 299 -8.91 7.06 10.59
CA LEU A 299 -8.21 5.87 10.13
C LEU A 299 -9.13 4.65 10.18
N ILE A 300 -10.01 4.56 11.19
CA ILE A 300 -11.07 3.55 11.25
C ILE A 300 -12.03 3.71 10.06
N LEU A 301 -12.47 4.93 9.76
CA LEU A 301 -13.33 5.19 8.60
C LEU A 301 -12.68 4.76 7.28
N GLY A 302 -11.42 5.11 7.07
CA GLY A 302 -10.65 4.71 5.88
C GLY A 302 -10.45 3.19 5.82
N GLY A 303 -10.09 2.56 6.93
CA GLY A 303 -9.96 1.10 7.02
C GLY A 303 -11.28 0.39 6.70
N CYS A 304 -12.41 0.87 7.23
CA CYS A 304 -13.74 0.32 6.95
C CYS A 304 -14.10 0.48 5.47
N GLY A 305 -13.82 1.65 4.87
CA GLY A 305 -14.02 1.90 3.46
C GLY A 305 -13.24 0.91 2.60
N ILE A 306 -11.94 0.75 2.86
CA ILE A 306 -11.06 -0.21 2.16
C ILE A 306 -11.61 -1.64 2.30
N ALA A 307 -11.93 -2.07 3.52
CA ALA A 307 -12.46 -3.42 3.76
C ALA A 307 -13.79 -3.68 3.03
N LEU A 308 -14.69 -2.70 2.98
CA LEU A 308 -15.95 -2.81 2.26
C LEU A 308 -15.74 -2.83 0.73
N GLY A 309 -14.81 -2.03 0.22
CA GLY A 309 -14.39 -2.04 -1.18
C GLY A 309 -13.89 -3.40 -1.64
N ILE A 310 -13.02 -4.01 -0.82
CA ILE A 310 -12.53 -5.37 -1.01
C ILE A 310 -13.69 -6.37 -1.06
N ALA A 311 -14.62 -6.28 -0.11
CA ALA A 311 -15.75 -7.18 0.01
C ALA A 311 -16.71 -7.13 -1.18
N LEU A 312 -17.06 -5.92 -1.64
CA LEU A 312 -18.11 -5.74 -2.65
C LEU A 312 -17.59 -5.81 -4.09
N LEU A 313 -16.43 -5.21 -4.39
CA LEU A 313 -15.92 -5.10 -5.77
C LEU A 313 -14.56 -5.75 -5.98
N GLY A 314 -13.77 -5.96 -4.92
CA GLY A 314 -12.42 -6.50 -5.03
C GLY A 314 -12.33 -7.87 -5.72
N HIS A 315 -13.36 -8.70 -5.61
CA HIS A 315 -13.42 -10.01 -6.26
C HIS A 315 -13.30 -9.95 -7.80
N LYS A 316 -13.82 -8.89 -8.44
CA LYS A 316 -13.78 -8.72 -9.89
C LYS A 316 -12.35 -8.46 -10.36
N VAL A 317 -11.68 -7.49 -9.73
CA VAL A 317 -10.31 -7.10 -10.09
C VAL A 317 -9.33 -8.24 -9.77
N MET A 318 -9.47 -8.90 -8.62
CA MET A 318 -8.65 -10.07 -8.28
C MET A 318 -8.77 -11.21 -9.30
N ALA A 319 -9.98 -11.52 -9.78
CA ALA A 319 -10.17 -12.56 -10.78
C ALA A 319 -9.49 -12.20 -12.11
N THR A 320 -9.60 -10.96 -12.55
CA THR A 320 -8.98 -10.48 -13.80
C THR A 320 -7.45 -10.43 -13.72
N VAL A 321 -6.89 -9.96 -12.60
CA VAL A 321 -5.43 -9.89 -12.43
C VAL A 321 -4.85 -11.27 -12.15
N GLY A 322 -5.50 -12.05 -11.29
CA GLY A 322 -5.09 -13.42 -10.96
C GLY A 322 -5.04 -14.32 -12.18
N THR A 323 -6.03 -14.26 -13.08
CA THR A 323 -6.02 -15.03 -14.34
C THR A 323 -4.84 -14.67 -15.25
N LYS A 324 -4.48 -13.39 -15.35
CA LYS A 324 -3.30 -12.93 -16.11
C LYS A 324 -1.97 -13.34 -15.47
N ILE A 325 -1.93 -13.53 -14.15
CA ILE A 325 -0.75 -13.93 -13.37
C ILE A 325 -0.69 -15.45 -13.10
N THR A 326 -1.65 -16.26 -13.58
CA THR A 326 -1.70 -17.73 -13.36
C THR A 326 -0.43 -18.52 -13.75
N THR A 327 0.49 -17.93 -14.50
CA THR A 327 1.80 -18.51 -14.83
C THR A 327 2.84 -18.42 -13.70
N LEU A 328 2.48 -17.78 -12.58
CA LEU A 328 3.36 -17.60 -11.43
C LEU A 328 3.28 -18.80 -10.47
N THR A 329 4.42 -19.45 -10.21
CA THR A 329 4.55 -20.50 -9.19
C THR A 329 4.54 -19.89 -7.78
N ASN A 330 4.23 -20.67 -6.74
CA ASN A 330 4.11 -20.16 -5.36
C ASN A 330 5.45 -19.64 -4.82
N THR A 331 6.56 -20.28 -5.18
CA THR A 331 7.92 -19.79 -4.85
C THR A 331 8.19 -18.39 -5.39
N ARG A 332 7.68 -18.09 -6.60
CA ARG A 332 7.79 -16.77 -7.23
C ARG A 332 6.84 -15.78 -6.56
N GLY A 333 5.58 -16.17 -6.35
CA GLY A 333 4.58 -15.35 -5.66
C GLY A 333 5.06 -14.91 -4.29
N PHE A 334 5.61 -15.83 -3.50
CA PHE A 334 6.24 -15.53 -2.22
C PHE A 334 7.33 -14.45 -2.32
N ALA A 335 8.24 -14.56 -3.29
CA ALA A 335 9.33 -13.60 -3.46
C ALA A 335 8.83 -12.21 -3.90
N VAL A 336 7.86 -12.16 -4.82
CA VAL A 336 7.20 -10.91 -5.25
C VAL A 336 6.51 -10.24 -4.07
N ASP A 337 5.64 -10.98 -3.36
CA ASP A 337 4.87 -10.48 -2.23
C ASP A 337 5.80 -9.95 -1.12
N PHE A 338 6.85 -10.71 -0.77
CA PHE A 338 7.81 -10.31 0.26
C PHE A 338 8.57 -9.02 -0.11
N GLY A 339 9.01 -8.91 -1.38
CA GLY A 339 9.69 -7.72 -1.88
C GLY A 339 8.80 -6.48 -1.92
N ALA A 340 7.56 -6.64 -2.39
CA ALA A 340 6.57 -5.57 -2.44
C ALA A 340 6.18 -5.11 -1.03
N ALA A 341 5.80 -6.03 -0.14
CA ALA A 341 5.37 -5.72 1.21
C ALA A 341 6.47 -5.04 2.04
N SER A 342 7.71 -5.53 1.95
CA SER A 342 8.85 -4.93 2.66
C SER A 342 9.14 -3.52 2.18
N THR A 343 9.07 -3.29 0.88
CA THR A 343 9.25 -1.95 0.30
C THR A 343 8.18 -0.99 0.78
N VAL A 344 6.91 -1.40 0.69
CA VAL A 344 5.77 -0.58 1.10
C VAL A 344 5.83 -0.29 2.59
N LEU A 345 6.07 -1.29 3.43
CA LEU A 345 6.12 -1.10 4.88
C LEU A 345 7.27 -0.16 5.29
N VAL A 346 8.46 -0.33 4.69
CA VAL A 346 9.61 0.56 4.97
C VAL A 346 9.27 2.00 4.56
N ALA A 347 8.68 2.21 3.38
CA ALA A 347 8.25 3.52 2.95
C ALA A 347 7.20 4.14 3.88
N SER A 348 6.19 3.35 4.30
CA SER A 348 5.17 3.77 5.27
C SER A 348 5.78 4.20 6.61
N ASN A 349 6.79 3.46 7.09
CA ASN A 349 7.53 3.80 8.31
C ASN A 349 8.36 5.09 8.21
N LEU A 350 8.77 5.45 6.99
CA LEU A 350 9.42 6.72 6.67
C LEU A 350 8.40 7.84 6.41
N GLY A 351 7.10 7.54 6.43
CA GLY A 351 6.03 8.48 6.10
C GLY A 351 6.02 8.87 4.62
N LEU A 352 6.65 8.09 3.75
CA LEU A 352 6.73 8.34 2.32
C LEU A 352 5.54 7.68 1.61
N PRO A 353 4.63 8.45 1.01
CA PRO A 353 3.52 7.90 0.25
C PRO A 353 4.06 7.25 -1.04
N VAL A 354 4.02 5.92 -1.10
CA VAL A 354 4.47 5.14 -2.26
C VAL A 354 3.29 4.50 -3.00
N SER A 355 3.55 3.94 -4.17
CA SER A 355 2.58 3.16 -4.93
C SER A 355 2.78 1.66 -4.68
N THR A 356 1.76 1.00 -4.15
CA THR A 356 1.75 -0.46 -3.94
C THR A 356 1.80 -1.22 -5.27
N THR A 357 1.12 -0.69 -6.30
CA THR A 357 1.18 -1.19 -7.69
C THR A 357 2.60 -1.16 -8.24
N HIS A 358 3.38 -0.10 -7.97
CA HIS A 358 4.78 -0.02 -8.41
C HIS A 358 5.65 -1.06 -7.72
N ALA A 359 5.49 -1.20 -6.40
CA ALA A 359 6.25 -2.18 -5.62
C ALA A 359 5.95 -3.62 -6.09
N ALA A 360 4.68 -3.93 -6.38
CA ALA A 360 4.28 -5.22 -6.93
C ALA A 360 4.90 -5.49 -8.32
N VAL A 361 4.79 -4.53 -9.25
CA VAL A 361 5.42 -4.63 -10.59
C VAL A 361 6.94 -4.78 -10.48
N GLY A 362 7.57 -4.00 -9.60
CA GLY A 362 9.00 -4.13 -9.28
C GLY A 362 9.36 -5.53 -8.81
N GLY A 363 8.60 -6.09 -7.87
CA GLY A 363 8.78 -7.46 -7.39
C GLY A 363 8.71 -8.50 -8.52
N VAL A 364 7.71 -8.40 -9.40
CA VAL A 364 7.57 -9.29 -10.57
C VAL A 364 8.78 -9.17 -11.50
N VAL A 365 9.23 -7.95 -11.79
CA VAL A 365 10.44 -7.69 -12.59
C VAL A 365 11.67 -8.31 -11.93
N GLY A 366 11.85 -8.16 -10.62
CA GLY A 366 12.96 -8.75 -9.87
C GLY A 366 13.03 -10.27 -9.96
N VAL A 367 11.89 -10.95 -9.79
CA VAL A 367 11.79 -12.40 -9.99
C VAL A 367 12.06 -12.80 -11.44
N GLY A 368 11.57 -12.02 -12.41
CA GLY A 368 11.83 -12.21 -13.84
C GLY A 368 13.33 -12.13 -14.15
N LEU A 369 14.00 -11.06 -13.71
CA LEU A 369 15.43 -10.84 -13.91
C LEU A 369 16.29 -11.95 -13.29
N ALA A 370 15.88 -12.51 -12.16
CA ALA A 370 16.57 -13.65 -11.57
C ALA A 370 16.58 -14.88 -12.51
N ARG A 371 15.58 -15.04 -13.39
CA ARG A 371 15.54 -16.10 -14.41
C ARG A 371 16.28 -15.74 -15.71
N GLY A 372 16.76 -14.50 -15.84
CA GLY A 372 17.43 -13.97 -17.02
C GLY A 372 16.64 -12.82 -17.67
N PHE A 373 17.35 -11.91 -18.33
CA PHE A 373 16.79 -10.69 -18.92
C PHE A 373 15.64 -10.94 -19.92
N GLN A 374 15.67 -12.07 -20.63
CA GLN A 374 14.63 -12.43 -21.62
C GLN A 374 13.28 -12.77 -20.99
N ALA A 375 13.20 -13.00 -19.68
CA ALA A 375 11.96 -13.31 -18.99
C ALA A 375 11.09 -12.07 -18.68
N VAL A 376 11.59 -10.85 -18.93
CA VAL A 376 10.89 -9.59 -18.66
C VAL A 376 10.46 -8.93 -19.97
N ASP A 377 9.16 -8.69 -20.13
CA ASP A 377 8.64 -7.92 -21.26
C ASP A 377 8.74 -6.41 -20.97
N PHE A 378 9.80 -5.78 -21.47
CA PHE A 378 10.04 -4.35 -21.31
C PHE A 378 9.02 -3.47 -22.05
N ARG A 379 8.32 -3.97 -23.07
CA ARG A 379 7.28 -3.19 -23.77
C ARG A 379 6.07 -2.99 -22.87
N VAL A 380 5.66 -4.05 -22.17
CA VAL A 380 4.59 -3.99 -21.16
C VAL A 380 5.01 -3.08 -20.01
N LEU A 381 6.25 -3.21 -19.52
CA LEU A 381 6.78 -2.36 -18.45
C LEU A 381 6.75 -0.87 -18.84
N PHE A 382 7.22 -0.52 -20.04
CA PHE A 382 7.19 0.86 -20.53
C PHE A 382 5.76 1.42 -20.62
N ARG A 383 4.81 0.61 -21.08
CA ARG A 383 3.39 1.00 -21.14
C ARG A 383 2.82 1.28 -19.74
N ILE A 384 3.17 0.46 -18.75
CA ILE A 384 2.78 0.65 -17.35
C ILE A 384 3.35 1.97 -16.81
N VAL A 385 4.64 2.24 -17.04
CA VAL A 385 5.30 3.50 -16.63
C VAL A 385 4.62 4.71 -17.27
N ALA A 386 4.23 4.62 -18.54
CA ALA A 386 3.51 5.71 -19.21
C ALA A 386 2.17 6.04 -18.52
N TYR A 387 1.40 5.05 -18.08
CA TYR A 387 0.17 5.29 -17.31
C TYR A 387 0.45 5.95 -15.96
N TRP A 388 1.55 5.58 -15.31
CA TRP A 388 1.95 6.18 -14.03
C TRP A 388 2.29 7.67 -14.19
N VAL A 389 3.05 8.01 -15.22
CA VAL A 389 3.39 9.40 -15.55
C VAL A 389 2.13 10.20 -15.93
N ALA A 390 1.23 9.62 -16.72
CA ALA A 390 -0.01 10.28 -17.14
C ALA A 390 -1.01 10.50 -16.00
N THR A 391 -0.98 9.66 -14.96
CA THR A 391 -1.92 9.74 -13.83
C THR A 391 -1.83 11.07 -13.09
N VAL A 392 -0.61 11.57 -12.83
CA VAL A 392 -0.38 12.83 -12.09
C VAL A 392 -1.03 14.04 -12.77
N PRO A 393 -0.75 14.36 -14.05
CA PRO A 393 -1.35 15.52 -14.72
C PRO A 393 -2.86 15.37 -14.91
N ILE A 394 -3.37 14.17 -15.20
CA ILE A 394 -4.82 13.94 -15.33
C ILE A 394 -5.54 14.25 -14.01
N ALA A 395 -5.01 13.74 -12.90
CA ALA A 395 -5.59 14.00 -11.59
C ALA A 395 -5.46 15.48 -11.18
N ALA A 396 -4.33 16.12 -11.47
CA ALA A 396 -4.11 17.54 -11.22
C ALA A 396 -5.12 18.41 -11.99
N LEU A 397 -5.28 18.19 -13.29
CA LEU A 397 -6.21 18.94 -14.14
C LEU A 397 -7.66 18.74 -13.69
N THR A 398 -8.04 17.50 -13.38
CA THR A 398 -9.39 17.20 -12.88
C THR A 398 -9.66 17.92 -11.55
N SER A 399 -8.66 17.93 -10.65
CA SER A 399 -8.76 18.66 -9.38
C SER A 399 -8.87 20.16 -9.57
N ILE A 400 -8.15 20.74 -10.53
CA ILE A 400 -8.23 22.16 -10.87
C ILE A 400 -9.65 22.52 -11.31
N VAL A 401 -10.23 21.75 -12.23
CA VAL A 401 -11.59 22.02 -12.74
C VAL A 401 -12.62 21.95 -11.60
N ILE A 402 -12.59 20.89 -10.79
CA ILE A 402 -13.51 20.73 -9.66
C ILE A 402 -13.31 21.87 -8.65
N PHE A 403 -12.07 22.21 -8.32
CA PHE A 403 -11.76 23.28 -7.38
C PHE A 403 -12.28 24.65 -7.84
N VAL A 404 -12.07 25.02 -9.10
CA VAL A 404 -12.53 26.30 -9.64
C VAL A 404 -14.06 26.37 -9.61
N LEU A 405 -14.76 25.29 -9.97
CA LEU A 405 -16.22 25.23 -9.92
C LEU A 405 -16.74 25.37 -8.49
N LEU A 406 -16.16 24.63 -7.54
CA LEU A 406 -16.56 24.71 -6.12
C LEU A 406 -16.25 26.07 -5.51
N LYS A 407 -15.09 26.65 -5.83
CA LYS A 407 -14.74 28.01 -5.38
C LYS A 407 -15.74 29.02 -5.92
N TRP A 408 -16.11 28.93 -7.20
CA TRP A 408 -17.13 29.81 -7.78
C TRP A 408 -18.48 29.66 -7.05
N LEU A 409 -18.94 28.43 -6.80
CA LEU A 409 -20.21 28.18 -6.09
C LEU A 409 -20.22 28.66 -4.63
N CYS A 410 -19.08 28.66 -3.94
CA CYS A 410 -19.02 29.04 -2.53
C CYS A 410 -18.72 30.53 -2.28
N TYR A 411 -18.24 31.25 -3.29
CA TYR A 411 -17.83 32.67 -3.19
C TYR A 411 -18.60 33.60 -4.14
N SER A 412 -19.58 33.09 -4.90
CA SER A 412 -20.54 33.89 -5.67
C SER A 412 -21.84 34.00 -4.89
#